data_AF-A0A3D4BXI8-F1
#
_entry.id   AF-A0A3D4BXI8-F1
#
_cell.length_a   1.000
_cell.length_b   1.000
_cell.length_c   1.000
_cell.angle_alpha   90.00
_cell.angle_beta   90.00
_cell.angle_gamma   90.00
#
_symmetry.space_group_name_H-M   'P 1'
#
loop_
_entity.id
_entity.type
_entity.pdbx_description
1 polymer ?
#
loop_
_entity_poly.entity_id
_entity_poly.type
_entity_poly.pdbx_seq_one_letter_code
_entity_poly.pdbx_strand_id
1 'polypeptide(L)'
;MHPYKRKKINDEKYLRKLVHCIHHNPVVAGLVTEPERWKHCSYATIISEQETWLEREEVLNWFEDRENFIYCHQLPPELSGIG
;
A
#
# COMPACT_ATOMS: atom_id res chain seq x y z
N MET A 1 22.34 -0.22 -18.38
CA MET A 1 21.53 -1.00 -17.42
C MET A 1 21.71 -0.37 -16.04
N HIS A 2 20.66 0.16 -15.42
CA HIS A 2 20.74 0.60 -14.02
C HIS A 2 20.38 -0.58 -13.11
N PRO A 3 21.24 -0.96 -12.15
CA PRO A 3 20.91 -2.02 -11.21
C PRO A 3 19.73 -1.59 -10.33
N TYR A 4 18.81 -2.51 -10.07
CA TYR A 4 17.73 -2.28 -9.12
C TYR A 4 18.32 -2.02 -7.73
N LYS A 5 17.92 -0.90 -7.11
CA LYS A 5 18.31 -0.59 -5.74
C LYS A 5 17.50 -1.46 -4.79
N ARG A 6 18.17 -2.10 -3.83
CA ARG A 6 17.53 -2.85 -2.74
C ARG A 6 17.94 -2.22 -1.42
N LYS A 7 16.99 -2.03 -0.52
CA LYS A 7 17.21 -1.53 0.83
C LYS A 7 16.59 -2.52 1.81
N LYS A 8 17.39 -3.04 2.74
CA LYS A 8 16.85 -3.87 3.82
C LYS A 8 15.99 -2.99 4.71
N ILE A 9 14.77 -3.46 5.02
CA ILE A 9 13.85 -2.80 5.94
C ILE A 9 13.89 -3.61 7.23
N ASN A 10 14.21 -2.95 8.34
CA ASN A 10 14.21 -3.55 9.68
C ASN A 10 13.19 -2.86 10.62
N ASP A 11 12.39 -1.94 10.08
CA ASP A 11 11.41 -1.14 10.80
C ASP A 11 10.06 -1.32 10.12
N GLU A 12 9.13 -1.93 10.85
CA GLU A 12 7.77 -2.21 10.38
C GLU A 12 7.00 -0.92 10.07
N LYS A 13 7.23 0.15 10.83
CA LYS A 13 6.60 1.45 10.60
C LYS A 13 7.02 2.01 9.26
N TYR A 14 8.31 1.90 8.96
CA TYR A 14 8.85 2.27 7.66
C TYR A 14 8.33 1.35 6.53
N LEU A 15 8.16 0.05 6.78
CA LEU A 15 7.54 -0.88 5.82
C LEU A 15 6.11 -0.44 5.47
N ARG A 16 5.26 -0.20 6.48
CA ARG A 16 3.88 0.27 6.29
C ARG A 16 3.82 1.56 5.49
N LYS A 17 4.70 2.52 5.82
CA LYS A 17 4.80 3.78 5.08
C LYS A 17 5.19 3.57 3.62
N LEU A 18 6.12 2.65 3.32
CA LEU A 18 6.51 2.34 1.95
C LEU A 18 5.37 1.69 1.16
N VAL A 19 4.66 0.72 1.74
CA VAL A 19 3.47 0.10 1.12
C VAL A 19 2.45 1.17 0.79
N HIS A 20 2.15 2.05 1.75
CA HIS A 20 1.21 3.13 1.54
C HIS A 20 1.65 4.11 0.44
N CYS A 21 2.90 4.56 0.45
CA CYS A 21 3.45 5.39 -0.62
C CYS A 21 3.31 4.74 -2.00
N ILE A 22 3.62 3.44 -2.12
CA ILE A 22 3.52 2.71 -3.39
C ILE A 22 2.08 2.72 -3.92
N HIS A 23 1.10 2.48 -3.05
CA HIS A 23 -0.32 2.49 -3.40
C HIS A 23 -0.83 3.90 -3.75
N HIS A 24 -0.29 4.94 -3.11
CA HIS A 24 -0.69 6.33 -3.33
C HIS A 24 0.05 7.01 -4.50
N ASN A 25 1.18 6.46 -4.96
CA ASN A 25 1.97 7.00 -6.08
C ASN A 25 1.14 7.37 -7.33
N PRO A 26 0.17 6.55 -7.79
CA PRO A 26 -0.66 6.89 -8.94
C PRO A 26 -1.56 8.12 -8.72
N VAL A 27 -2.01 8.35 -7.48
CA VAL A 27 -2.79 9.53 -7.09
C VAL A 27 -1.89 10.77 -7.11
N VAL A 28 -0.69 10.69 -6.53
CA VAL A 28 0.30 11.77 -6.54
C VAL A 28 0.70 12.14 -7.97
N ALA A 29 0.84 11.14 -8.85
CA ALA A 29 1.15 11.35 -10.25
C ALA A 29 -0.03 11.89 -11.09
N GLY A 30 -1.22 12.06 -10.49
CA GLY A 30 -2.43 12.55 -11.17
C GLY A 30 -3.04 11.55 -12.16
N LEU A 31 -2.69 10.26 -12.07
CA LEU A 31 -3.17 9.21 -12.97
C LEU A 31 -4.56 8.71 -12.59
N VAL A 32 -4.89 8.73 -11.30
CA VAL A 32 -6.18 8.35 -10.73
C VAL A 32 -6.51 9.24 -9.54
N THR A 33 -7.79 9.32 -9.16
CA THR A 33 -8.23 10.08 -7.98
C THR A 33 -8.14 9.28 -6.68
N GLU A 34 -8.12 7.96 -6.78
CA GLU A 34 -8.16 7.02 -5.64
C GLU A 34 -7.25 5.82 -5.94
N PRO A 35 -6.56 5.24 -4.93
CA PRO A 35 -5.66 4.10 -5.13
C PRO A 35 -6.33 2.88 -5.77
N GLU A 36 -7.60 2.60 -5.43
CA GLU A 36 -8.37 1.46 -5.95
C GLU A 36 -8.57 1.48 -7.47
N ARG A 37 -8.61 2.68 -8.06
CA ARG A 37 -8.82 2.83 -9.51
C ARG A 37 -7.59 2.47 -10.32
N TRP A 38 -6.42 2.33 -9.69
CA TRP A 38 -5.20 1.98 -10.38
C TRP A 38 -5.04 0.47 -10.54
N LYS A 39 -5.42 -0.04 -11.72
CA LYS A 39 -5.38 -1.47 -12.07
C LYS A 39 -3.98 -2.12 -12.07
N HIS A 40 -2.92 -1.34 -11.98
CA HIS A 40 -1.53 -1.83 -12.03
C HIS A 40 -0.87 -1.86 -10.64
N CYS A 41 -1.67 -2.02 -9.59
CA CYS A 41 -1.22 -2.11 -8.21
C CYS A 41 -2.02 -3.16 -7.45
N SER A 42 -1.39 -3.73 -6.42
CA SER A 42 -1.96 -4.73 -5.53
C SER A 42 -3.06 -4.21 -4.61
N TYR A 43 -3.24 -2.90 -4.45
CA TYR A 43 -4.21 -2.33 -3.51
C TYR A 43 -5.61 -2.93 -3.67
N ALA A 44 -6.17 -2.89 -4.89
CA ALA A 44 -7.50 -3.44 -5.18
C ALA A 44 -7.59 -4.94 -4.90
N THR A 45 -6.52 -5.70 -5.18
CA THR A 45 -6.47 -7.14 -4.91
C THR A 45 -6.42 -7.45 -3.41
N ILE A 46 -5.70 -6.64 -2.63
CA ILE A 46 -5.59 -6.79 -1.17
C ILE A 46 -6.95 -6.55 -0.51
N ILE A 47 -7.69 -5.52 -0.92
CA ILE A 47 -9.02 -5.19 -0.34
C ILE A 47 -10.17 -6.03 -0.90
N SER A 48 -9.92 -6.86 -1.92
CA SER A 48 -10.90 -7.79 -2.48
C SER A 48 -11.01 -9.07 -1.63
N GLU A 49 -12.11 -9.78 -1.77
CA GLU A 49 -12.32 -11.14 -1.24
C GLU A 49 -11.94 -12.24 -2.24
N GLN A 50 -11.61 -11.89 -3.48
CA GLN A 50 -11.24 -12.86 -4.51
C GLN A 50 -9.96 -13.62 -4.15
N GLU A 51 -9.85 -14.88 -4.59
CA GLU A 51 -8.63 -15.66 -4.42
C GLU A 51 -7.42 -14.95 -5.07
N THR A 52 -6.28 -15.01 -4.41
CA THR A 52 -5.05 -14.35 -4.87
C THR A 52 -3.82 -15.12 -4.41
N TRP A 53 -2.73 -14.95 -5.15
CA TRP A 53 -1.39 -15.43 -4.79
C TRP A 53 -0.62 -14.47 -3.87
N LEU A 54 -1.19 -13.30 -3.59
CA LEU A 54 -0.60 -12.35 -2.67
C LEU A 54 -0.77 -12.84 -1.22
N GLU A 55 0.22 -12.56 -0.39
CA GLU A 55 0.16 -12.73 1.07
C GLU A 55 -0.76 -11.66 1.70
N ARG A 56 -2.04 -11.66 1.32
CA ARG A 56 -3.03 -10.65 1.71
C ARG A 56 -3.09 -10.49 3.21
N GLU A 57 -3.25 -11.61 3.93
CA GLU A 57 -3.41 -11.59 5.38
C GLU A 57 -2.18 -11.02 6.07
N GLU A 58 -0.97 -11.32 5.59
CA GLU A 58 0.26 -10.74 6.14
C GLU A 58 0.29 -9.21 5.95
N VAL A 59 -0.03 -8.74 4.74
CA VAL A 59 -0.06 -7.30 4.45
C VAL A 59 -1.14 -6.59 5.27
N LEU A 60 -2.34 -7.17 5.39
CA LEU A 60 -3.43 -6.62 6.19
C LEU A 60 -3.06 -6.56 7.68
N ASN A 61 -2.40 -7.60 8.21
CA ASN A 61 -1.95 -7.64 9.60
C ASN A 61 -0.92 -6.55 9.95
N TRP A 62 -0.09 -6.09 8.99
CA TRP A 62 0.76 -4.91 9.22
C TRP A 62 -0.04 -3.63 9.49
N PHE A 63 -1.30 -3.61 9.09
CA PHE A 63 -2.25 -2.52 9.33
C PHE A 63 -3.34 -2.94 10.31
N GLU A 64 -3.10 -3.95 11.16
CA GLU A 64 -4.08 -4.51 12.10
C GLU A 64 -5.18 -5.32 11.41
N ASP A 65 -5.96 -4.71 10.51
CA ASP A 65 -7.05 -5.35 9.77
C ASP A 65 -7.33 -4.68 8.41
N ARG A 66 -8.33 -5.21 7.69
CA ARG A 66 -8.74 -4.71 6.37
C ARG A 66 -9.28 -3.29 6.46
N GLU A 67 -10.10 -3.02 7.45
CA GLU A 67 -10.77 -1.75 7.67
C GLU A 67 -9.73 -0.64 7.90
N ASN A 68 -8.74 -0.90 8.73
CA ASN A 68 -7.66 0.03 9.03
C ASN A 68 -6.68 0.15 7.86
N PHE A 69 -6.43 -0.92 7.09
CA PHE A 69 -5.70 -0.83 5.82
C PHE A 69 -6.39 0.16 4.87
N ILE A 70 -7.70 0.02 4.66
CA ILE A 70 -8.47 0.93 3.79
C ILE A 70 -8.44 2.35 4.36
N TYR A 71 -8.69 2.52 5.65
CA TYR A 71 -8.70 3.81 6.34
C TYR A 71 -7.37 4.56 6.17
N CYS A 72 -6.23 3.90 6.40
CA CYS A 72 -4.91 4.48 6.22
C CYS A 72 -4.64 4.94 4.78
N HIS A 73 -5.33 4.40 3.78
CA HIS A 73 -5.16 4.75 2.36
C HIS A 73 -6.16 5.80 1.85
N GLN A 74 -7.08 6.29 2.70
CA GLN A 74 -8.01 7.37 2.35
C GLN A 74 -7.33 8.74 2.27
N LEU A 75 -6.21 8.91 2.99
CA LEU A 75 -5.43 10.15 3.02
C LEU A 75 -4.01 9.92 2.49
N PRO A 76 -3.32 10.97 2.01
CA PRO A 76 -1.93 10.87 1.61
C PRO A 76 -1.01 10.36 2.75
N PRO A 77 0.13 9.71 2.43
CA PRO A 77 1.06 9.16 3.42
C PRO A 77 1.60 10.14 4.47
N GLU A 78 1.54 11.43 4.19
CA GLU A 78 1.94 12.49 5.12
C GLU A 78 0.89 12.75 6.20
N LEU A 79 -0.38 12.38 5.93
CA LEU A 79 -1.54 12.70 6.75
C LEU A 79 -2.24 11.46 7.32
N SER A 80 -1.87 10.26 6.88
CA SER A 80 -2.58 9.01 7.23
C SER A 80 -2.30 8.47 8.63
N GLY A 81 -1.47 9.14 9.43
CA GLY A 81 -1.20 8.74 10.81
C GLY A 81 -0.46 7.40 10.98
N ILE A 82 0.10 6.84 9.89
CA ILE A 82 0.98 5.66 9.95
C ILE A 82 2.24 6.05 10.71
N GLY A 83 2.26 5.70 12.00
CA GLY A 83 3.30 6.05 12.97
C GLY A 83 4.33 4.98 13.20
#